data_AF-A0AAX6I912-F1
#
_entry.id   AF-A0AAX6I912-F1
#
_cell.length_a   1.000
_cell.length_b   1.000
_cell.length_c   1.000
_cell.angle_alpha   90.00
_cell.angle_beta   90.00
_cell.angle_gamma   90.00
#
_symmetry.space_group_name_H-M   'P 1'
#
loop_
_entity.id
_entity.type
_entity.pdbx_description
1 polymer ?
#
loop_
_entity_poly.entity_id
_entity_poly.type
_entity_poly.pdbx_seq_one_letter_code
_entity_poly.pdbx_strand_id
1 'polypeptide(L)'
;MLVPYELTWIVVEAGGASNETADLLARSKLSTIHLAFDREMPIKWSDRNKLEAEMRIRALREVRDRKLDGIVVFADDSNMLSLELFDEIQKVKWMGAVSLGILVHSGNSDPGAGTERSEDEKENSPVPVQGPACNSSNQLVGWHTFNSLPYSDKSAVFIGDGGTVLPEKMEWAGFVLNSRLVWNEAEGRPDWVRDIESVGVDGEEIESPLALVKDAKFIEPLGNCGRKVMVWWLRVEARSDSKFPPRWIIDPPLEITVPAKRSPWPEVPPELPKLNTNPDHVDKRSSKAGRSSRSRHSSRSRRKRDSRVVNEHVSGVSQSQAQ
;
A
#
# COMPACT_ATOMS: atom_id res chain seq x y z
N MET A 1 21.44 -0.10 9.25
CA MET A 1 20.22 -0.74 9.80
C MET A 1 19.89 -0.09 11.14
N LEU A 2 18.61 0.19 11.44
CA LEU A 2 18.17 1.02 12.57
C LEU A 2 17.58 0.22 13.75
N VAL A 3 17.30 -1.07 13.55
CA VAL A 3 16.74 -1.95 14.58
C VAL A 3 17.90 -2.40 15.49
N PRO A 4 17.77 -2.33 16.82
CA PRO A 4 18.87 -2.66 17.74
C PRO A 4 19.06 -4.18 17.97
N TYR A 5 18.23 -5.01 17.34
CA TYR A 5 18.22 -6.47 17.47
C TYR A 5 18.90 -7.15 16.28
N GLU A 6 19.39 -8.38 16.50
CA GLU A 6 19.85 -9.23 15.40
C GLU A 6 18.68 -9.57 14.47
N LEU A 7 18.87 -9.32 13.17
CA LEU A 7 17.82 -9.47 12.17
C LEU A 7 18.30 -10.38 11.05
N THR A 8 17.51 -11.43 10.78
CA THR A 8 17.64 -12.24 9.57
C THR A 8 16.46 -11.93 8.66
N TRP A 9 16.75 -11.50 7.44
CA TRP A 9 15.75 -11.15 6.45
C TRP A 9 15.47 -12.35 5.55
N ILE A 10 14.28 -12.94 5.70
CA ILE A 10 13.81 -14.02 4.83
C ILE A 10 13.01 -13.39 3.70
N VAL A 11 13.51 -13.49 2.48
CA VAL A 11 12.86 -12.95 1.27
C VAL A 11 12.41 -14.11 0.41
N VAL A 12 11.10 -14.18 0.17
CA VAL A 12 10.49 -15.13 -0.74
C VAL A 12 10.16 -14.40 -2.04
N GLU A 13 10.70 -14.87 -3.15
CA GLU A 13 10.53 -14.24 -4.46
C GLU A 13 9.64 -15.09 -5.36
N ALA A 14 8.55 -14.50 -5.87
CA ALA A 14 7.69 -15.11 -6.87
C ALA A 14 8.36 -15.06 -8.25
N GLY A 15 8.12 -16.08 -9.08
CA GLY A 15 8.73 -16.21 -10.41
C GLY A 15 10.15 -16.80 -10.39
N GLY A 16 10.63 -17.23 -9.22
CA GLY A 16 11.98 -17.78 -9.04
C GLY A 16 13.00 -16.77 -8.52
N ALA A 17 14.10 -17.27 -7.96
CA ALA A 17 15.15 -16.41 -7.41
C ALA A 17 15.92 -15.69 -8.52
N SER A 18 15.92 -14.35 -8.50
CA SER A 18 16.63 -13.52 -9.47
C SER A 18 18.00 -13.06 -8.97
N ASN A 19 18.88 -12.72 -9.92
CA ASN A 19 20.20 -12.15 -9.60
C ASN A 19 20.05 -10.73 -9.02
N GLU A 20 19.06 -9.97 -9.49
CA GLU A 20 18.76 -8.62 -9.06
C GLU A 20 18.40 -8.56 -7.58
N THR A 21 17.51 -9.47 -7.14
CA THR A 21 17.14 -9.61 -5.73
C THR A 21 18.33 -10.11 -4.90
N ALA A 22 19.07 -11.12 -5.39
CA ALA A 22 20.25 -11.63 -4.70
C ALA A 22 21.33 -10.55 -4.47
N ASP A 23 21.60 -9.73 -5.50
CA ASP A 23 22.55 -8.62 -5.42
C ASP A 23 22.09 -7.53 -4.44
N LEU A 24 20.79 -7.22 -4.40
CA LEU A 24 20.22 -6.29 -3.43
C LEU A 24 20.40 -6.80 -2.00
N LEU A 25 20.11 -8.08 -1.77
CA LEU A 25 20.28 -8.72 -0.47
C LEU A 25 21.75 -8.75 -0.05
N ALA A 26 22.68 -9.05 -0.95
CA ALA A 26 24.11 -9.02 -0.67
C ALA A 26 24.60 -7.63 -0.24
N ARG A 27 24.08 -6.56 -0.88
CA ARG A 27 24.42 -5.16 -0.53
C ARG A 27 23.82 -4.70 0.80
N SER A 28 22.76 -5.35 1.30
CA SER A 28 22.07 -4.97 2.54
C SER A 28 22.95 -5.12 3.79
N LYS A 29 23.96 -6.00 3.75
CA LYS A 29 24.81 -6.40 4.89
C LYS A 29 24.02 -7.03 6.05
N LEU A 30 22.81 -7.50 5.80
CA LEU A 30 22.02 -8.26 6.76
C LEU A 30 22.29 -9.76 6.60
N SER A 31 21.97 -10.54 7.63
CA SER A 31 21.78 -11.98 7.45
C SER A 31 20.54 -12.18 6.58
N THR A 32 20.65 -12.91 5.47
CA THR A 32 19.54 -13.09 4.53
C THR A 32 19.31 -14.57 4.19
N ILE A 33 18.04 -14.91 3.97
CA ILE A 33 17.62 -16.21 3.41
C ILE A 33 16.74 -15.89 2.22
N HIS A 34 17.26 -16.15 1.02
CA HIS A 34 16.54 -15.92 -0.24
C HIS A 34 15.90 -17.24 -0.71
N LEU A 35 14.57 -17.25 -0.81
CA LEU A 35 13.77 -18.41 -1.19
C LEU A 35 13.08 -18.14 -2.52
N ALA A 36 13.22 -19.06 -3.46
CA ALA A 36 12.45 -19.06 -4.70
C ALA A 36 11.03 -19.61 -4.47
N PHE A 37 10.05 -19.02 -5.15
CA PHE A 37 8.69 -19.51 -5.24
C PHE A 37 8.29 -19.64 -6.72
N ASP A 38 8.13 -20.87 -7.20
CA ASP A 38 8.02 -21.23 -8.62
C ASP A 38 6.62 -20.95 -9.20
N ARG A 39 6.05 -19.80 -8.88
CA ARG A 39 4.79 -19.29 -9.43
C ARG A 39 4.94 -17.79 -9.65
N GLU A 40 4.52 -17.32 -10.82
CA GLU A 40 4.50 -15.90 -11.16
C GLU A 40 3.52 -15.13 -10.29
N MET A 41 3.84 -13.86 -10.00
CA MET A 41 2.98 -12.99 -9.21
C MET A 41 1.71 -12.60 -10.01
N PRO A 42 0.49 -12.90 -9.54
CA PRO A 42 -0.74 -12.56 -10.23
C PRO A 42 -0.99 -11.05 -10.27
N ILE A 43 -1.64 -10.59 -11.33
CA ILE A 43 -2.05 -9.17 -11.47
C ILE A 43 -3.36 -8.90 -10.71
N LYS A 44 -4.27 -9.88 -10.66
CA LYS A 44 -5.53 -9.76 -9.94
C LYS A 44 -5.28 -9.80 -8.43
N TRP A 45 -5.80 -8.80 -7.71
CA TRP A 45 -5.51 -8.62 -6.29
C TRP A 45 -5.86 -9.85 -5.43
N SER A 46 -7.04 -10.44 -5.62
CA SER A 46 -7.46 -11.62 -4.85
C SER A 46 -6.52 -12.81 -5.02
N ASP A 47 -6.03 -13.03 -6.22
CA ASP A 47 -5.18 -14.19 -6.53
C ASP A 47 -3.76 -13.93 -6.02
N ARG A 48 -3.34 -12.65 -6.06
CA ARG A 48 -2.08 -12.20 -5.49
C ARG A 48 -2.06 -12.31 -3.97
N ASN A 49 -3.11 -11.87 -3.27
CA ASN A 49 -3.19 -11.96 -1.81
C ASN A 49 -3.04 -13.41 -1.33
N LYS A 50 -3.71 -14.36 -2.02
CA LYS A 50 -3.55 -15.80 -1.80
C LYS A 50 -2.13 -16.29 -2.02
N LEU A 51 -1.50 -15.91 -3.15
CA LEU A 51 -0.12 -16.30 -3.44
C LEU A 51 0.86 -15.80 -2.37
N GLU A 52 0.72 -14.54 -1.96
CA GLU A 52 1.57 -13.96 -0.91
C GLU A 52 1.39 -14.70 0.43
N ALA A 53 0.19 -15.16 0.76
CA ALA A 53 -0.03 -15.97 1.95
C ALA A 53 0.66 -17.35 1.85
N GLU A 54 0.60 -18.01 0.70
CA GLU A 54 1.36 -19.25 0.45
C GLU A 54 2.87 -19.03 0.59
N MET A 55 3.39 -17.91 0.07
CA MET A 55 4.80 -17.53 0.21
C MET A 55 5.20 -17.34 1.69
N ARG A 56 4.34 -16.72 2.50
CA ARG A 56 4.56 -16.60 3.96
C ARG A 56 4.60 -17.96 4.64
N ILE A 57 3.72 -18.90 4.27
CA ILE A 57 3.78 -20.28 4.78
C ILE A 57 5.06 -20.99 4.35
N ARG A 58 5.50 -20.83 3.10
CA ARG A 58 6.79 -21.37 2.61
C ARG A 58 7.97 -20.87 3.43
N ALA A 59 7.98 -19.59 3.82
CA ALA A 59 9.00 -19.03 4.72
C ALA A 59 8.93 -19.63 6.13
N LEU A 60 7.73 -19.82 6.69
CA LEU A 60 7.55 -20.44 8.01
C LEU A 60 8.03 -21.90 8.04
N ARG A 61 7.85 -22.65 6.95
CA ARG A 61 8.43 -24.00 6.80
C ARG A 61 9.95 -23.95 6.83
N GLU A 62 10.57 -22.97 6.17
CA GLU A 62 12.03 -22.80 6.24
C GLU A 62 12.52 -22.45 7.66
N VAL A 63 11.78 -21.57 8.36
CA VAL A 63 12.03 -21.26 9.79
C VAL A 63 11.97 -22.52 10.63
N ARG A 64 11.01 -23.41 10.36
CA ARG A 64 10.89 -24.70 11.04
C ARG A 64 12.06 -25.63 10.75
N ASP A 65 12.35 -25.85 9.47
CA ASP A 65 13.36 -26.81 9.02
C ASP A 65 14.75 -26.46 9.56
N ARG A 66 15.07 -25.15 9.56
CA ARG A 66 16.33 -24.62 10.11
C ARG A 66 16.29 -24.38 11.62
N LYS A 67 15.13 -24.53 12.26
CA LYS A 67 14.89 -24.23 13.68
C LYS A 67 15.40 -22.84 14.08
N LEU A 68 15.09 -21.83 13.26
CA LEU A 68 15.50 -20.47 13.55
C LEU A 68 14.77 -20.00 14.81
N ASP A 69 15.51 -19.52 15.81
CA ASP A 69 14.97 -19.04 17.08
C ASP A 69 14.82 -17.52 17.08
N GLY A 70 13.70 -17.02 17.57
CA GLY A 70 13.38 -15.58 17.57
C GLY A 70 11.91 -15.28 17.26
N ILE A 71 11.60 -13.99 17.07
CA ILE A 71 10.27 -13.50 16.71
C ILE A 71 10.20 -13.27 15.20
N VAL A 72 9.24 -13.92 14.53
CA VAL A 72 8.92 -13.71 13.12
C VAL A 72 7.97 -12.53 13.00
N VAL A 73 8.36 -11.57 12.17
CA VAL A 73 7.54 -10.42 11.76
C VAL A 73 7.19 -10.59 10.29
N PHE A 74 5.91 -10.58 9.95
CA PHE A 74 5.46 -10.56 8.56
C PHE A 74 5.47 -9.11 8.07
N ALA A 75 6.23 -8.82 7.02
CA ALA A 75 6.31 -7.47 6.45
C ALA A 75 6.27 -7.57 4.93
N ASP A 76 5.30 -6.88 4.34
CA ASP A 76 5.28 -6.66 2.90
C ASP A 76 6.34 -5.62 2.55
N ASP A 77 6.84 -5.66 1.32
CA ASP A 77 7.88 -4.76 0.82
C ASP A 77 7.51 -3.27 0.86
N SER A 78 6.22 -2.96 0.92
CA SER A 78 5.67 -1.61 1.01
C SER A 78 5.16 -1.19 2.39
N ASN A 79 5.20 -2.08 3.40
CA ASN A 79 4.75 -1.72 4.76
C ASN A 79 5.75 -0.79 5.47
N MET A 80 5.25 0.10 6.32
CA MET A 80 6.09 0.92 7.19
C MET A 80 5.98 0.43 8.64
N LEU A 81 7.10 -0.01 9.20
CA LEU A 81 7.19 -0.54 10.56
C LEU A 81 7.92 0.48 11.45
N SER A 82 7.31 0.87 12.56
CA SER A 82 7.95 1.74 13.54
C SER A 82 9.08 1.00 14.28
N LEU A 83 10.09 1.72 14.76
CA LEU A 83 11.15 1.11 15.57
C LEU A 83 10.62 0.60 16.93
N GLU A 84 9.61 1.26 17.49
CA GLU A 84 8.94 0.85 18.74
C GLU A 84 8.31 -0.54 18.63
N LEU A 85 7.86 -0.95 17.44
CA LEU A 85 7.36 -2.31 17.21
C LEU A 85 8.37 -3.36 17.67
N PHE A 86 9.65 -3.17 17.32
CA PHE A 86 10.69 -4.17 17.56
C PHE A 86 11.00 -4.33 19.05
N ASP A 87 10.78 -3.31 19.86
CA ASP A 87 10.85 -3.38 21.31
C ASP A 87 9.60 -4.05 21.90
N GLU A 88 8.41 -3.71 21.38
CA GLU A 88 7.13 -4.23 21.86
C GLU A 88 6.99 -5.74 21.64
N ILE A 89 7.39 -6.24 20.47
CA ILE A 89 7.23 -7.66 20.08
C ILE A 89 8.11 -8.60 20.90
N GLN A 90 9.15 -8.10 21.57
CA GLN A 90 9.99 -8.92 22.47
C GLN A 90 9.21 -9.48 23.66
N LYS A 91 8.04 -8.90 23.97
CA LYS A 91 7.15 -9.35 25.07
C LYS A 91 6.33 -10.59 24.71
N VAL A 92 6.24 -10.93 23.43
CA VAL A 92 5.40 -12.02 22.93
C VAL A 92 5.92 -13.36 23.41
N LYS A 93 5.06 -14.14 24.04
CA LYS A 93 5.36 -15.52 24.40
C LYS A 93 5.19 -16.46 23.22
N TRP A 94 4.09 -16.32 22.49
CA TRP A 94 3.66 -17.25 21.45
C TRP A 94 3.26 -16.53 20.17
N MET A 95 2.11 -15.87 20.13
CA MET A 95 1.64 -15.15 18.95
C MET A 95 1.03 -13.83 19.39
N GLY A 96 1.53 -12.74 18.83
CA GLY A 96 1.10 -11.39 19.14
C GLY A 96 0.26 -10.79 18.02
N ALA A 97 -0.67 -9.90 18.38
CA ALA A 97 -1.39 -9.06 17.45
C ALA A 97 -1.14 -7.58 17.75
N VAL A 98 -0.88 -6.79 16.70
CA VAL A 98 -0.69 -5.34 16.74
C VAL A 98 -1.77 -4.65 15.90
N SER A 99 -2.00 -3.37 16.17
CA SER A 99 -2.86 -2.56 15.31
C SER A 99 -2.11 -2.06 14.08
N LEU A 100 -2.78 -2.22 12.95
CA LEU A 100 -2.38 -1.78 11.63
C LEU A 100 -3.18 -0.55 11.22
N GLY A 101 -2.51 0.54 10.89
CA GLY A 101 -3.11 1.68 10.22
C GLY A 101 -3.15 1.43 8.72
N ILE A 102 -4.31 1.55 8.09
CA ILE A 102 -4.48 1.26 6.66
C ILE A 102 -4.51 2.57 5.90
N LEU A 103 -3.52 2.76 5.03
CA LEU A 103 -3.38 3.95 4.19
C LEU A 103 -3.98 3.70 2.81
N VAL A 104 -5.28 3.95 2.68
CA VAL A 104 -5.98 3.89 1.40
C VAL A 104 -5.79 5.23 0.67
N HIS A 105 -5.05 5.23 -0.44
CA HIS A 105 -5.00 6.40 -1.30
C HIS A 105 -6.34 6.53 -2.04
N SER A 106 -7.06 7.65 -1.84
CA SER A 106 -8.16 8.00 -2.74
C SER A 106 -7.53 8.44 -4.07
N GLY A 107 -7.28 7.49 -4.97
CA GLY A 107 -6.99 7.76 -6.37
C GLY A 107 -8.18 8.48 -6.99
N ASN A 108 -8.16 9.81 -6.89
CA ASN A 108 -8.82 10.79 -7.76
C ASN A 108 -8.62 12.18 -7.16
N SER A 109 -7.55 12.86 -7.59
CA SER A 109 -7.60 14.29 -7.85
C SER A 109 -8.01 14.48 -9.31
N ASP A 110 -9.22 14.07 -9.66
CA ASP A 110 -9.81 14.50 -10.92
C ASP A 110 -10.45 15.88 -10.62
N PRO A 111 -9.88 17.00 -11.08
CA PRO A 111 -10.33 18.35 -10.71
C PRO A 111 -11.75 18.67 -11.21
N GLY A 112 -12.42 17.75 -11.91
CA GLY A 112 -13.78 17.89 -12.43
C GLY A 112 -14.82 16.92 -11.85
N ALA A 113 -14.44 15.92 -11.05
CA ALA A 113 -15.39 14.95 -10.47
C ALA A 113 -15.74 15.34 -9.03
N GLY A 114 -16.62 16.35 -8.91
CA GLY A 114 -17.12 16.85 -7.65
C GLY A 114 -17.90 15.81 -6.85
N THR A 115 -17.23 15.21 -5.87
CA THR A 115 -17.72 15.25 -4.49
C THR A 115 -16.49 15.42 -3.62
N GLU A 116 -16.01 16.66 -3.55
CA GLU A 116 -15.13 17.07 -2.48
C GLU A 116 -15.91 16.80 -1.18
N ARG A 117 -15.53 15.73 -0.45
CA ARG A 117 -15.88 15.64 0.97
C ARG A 117 -15.46 16.97 1.58
N SER A 118 -16.36 17.60 2.32
CA SER A 118 -16.06 18.88 2.98
C SER A 118 -14.77 18.73 3.79
N GLU A 119 -14.01 19.81 3.95
CA GLU A 119 -12.80 19.79 4.78
C GLU A 119 -13.12 19.23 6.18
N ASP A 120 -14.31 19.53 6.71
CA ASP A 120 -14.86 18.99 7.96
C ASP A 120 -15.09 17.46 7.95
N GLU A 121 -15.45 16.84 6.81
CA GLU A 121 -15.64 15.38 6.68
C GLU A 121 -14.31 14.63 6.50
N LYS A 122 -13.30 15.28 5.89
CA LYS A 122 -11.93 14.74 5.80
C LYS A 122 -11.20 14.82 7.13
N GLU A 123 -11.42 15.90 7.89
CA GLU A 123 -10.81 16.10 9.21
C GLU A 123 -11.39 15.16 10.28
N ASN A 124 -12.64 14.72 10.12
CA ASN A 124 -13.32 13.82 11.08
C ASN A 124 -13.40 12.34 10.66
N SER A 125 -12.81 11.94 9.53
CA SER A 125 -12.78 10.53 9.15
C SER A 125 -11.57 9.84 9.79
N PRO A 126 -11.75 9.02 10.84
CA PRO A 126 -10.62 8.34 11.47
C PRO A 126 -9.95 7.41 10.45
N VAL A 127 -8.62 7.35 10.49
CA VAL A 127 -7.86 6.39 9.68
C VAL A 127 -8.36 4.98 9.99
N PRO A 128 -8.68 4.15 8.97
CA PRO A 128 -9.09 2.77 9.23
C PRO A 128 -7.99 1.99 9.92
N VAL A 129 -8.34 1.32 11.01
CA VAL A 129 -7.42 0.49 11.78
C VAL A 129 -7.97 -0.93 11.85
N GLN A 130 -7.09 -1.89 11.60
CA GLN A 130 -7.33 -3.30 11.86
C GLN A 130 -6.49 -3.73 13.06
N GLY A 131 -7.01 -4.55 13.98
CA GLY A 131 -6.24 -4.96 15.15
C GLY A 131 -7.05 -5.69 16.22
N PRO A 132 -6.43 -6.00 17.37
CA PRO A 132 -7.10 -6.66 18.48
C PRO A 132 -8.11 -5.74 19.18
N ALA A 133 -9.24 -6.28 19.60
CA ALA A 133 -10.21 -5.61 20.46
C ALA A 133 -10.24 -6.28 21.84
N CYS A 134 -10.02 -5.49 22.91
CA CYS A 134 -9.96 -6.01 24.27
C CYS A 134 -11.04 -5.47 25.21
N ASN A 135 -11.30 -6.23 26.26
CA ASN A 135 -12.09 -5.78 27.40
C ASN A 135 -11.29 -4.79 28.30
N SER A 136 -11.92 -4.32 29.37
CA SER A 136 -11.32 -3.41 30.36
C SER A 136 -10.10 -4.01 31.08
N SER A 137 -9.96 -5.34 31.10
CA SER A 137 -8.80 -6.06 31.65
C SER A 137 -7.70 -6.31 30.61
N ASN A 138 -7.76 -5.67 29.44
CA ASN A 138 -6.81 -5.85 28.33
C ASN A 138 -6.70 -7.29 27.79
N GLN A 139 -7.74 -8.11 28.00
CA GLN A 139 -7.82 -9.43 27.39
C GLN A 139 -8.52 -9.35 26.03
N LEU A 140 -8.01 -10.08 25.05
CA LEU A 140 -8.58 -10.16 23.72
C LEU A 140 -10.01 -10.73 23.77
N VAL A 141 -10.97 -9.99 23.22
CA VAL A 141 -12.38 -10.41 23.12
C VAL A 141 -12.91 -10.40 21.69
N GLY A 142 -12.16 -9.81 20.75
CA GLY A 142 -12.54 -9.76 19.34
C GLY A 142 -11.52 -9.01 18.51
N TRP A 143 -11.95 -8.58 17.32
CA TRP A 143 -11.08 -7.94 16.32
C TRP A 143 -11.75 -6.71 15.75
N HIS A 144 -10.96 -5.65 15.57
CA HIS A 144 -11.29 -4.54 14.69
C HIS A 144 -10.90 -4.96 13.26
N THR A 145 -11.88 -5.06 12.37
CA THR A 145 -11.70 -5.43 10.97
C THR A 145 -11.87 -4.23 10.06
N PHE A 146 -11.21 -4.25 8.91
CA PHE A 146 -11.36 -3.20 7.90
C PHE A 146 -12.78 -3.22 7.31
N ASN A 147 -13.42 -2.05 7.25
CA ASN A 147 -14.70 -1.87 6.56
C ASN A 147 -14.42 -1.32 5.16
N SER A 148 -14.61 -2.16 4.14
CA SER A 148 -14.36 -1.80 2.73
C SER A 148 -15.50 -1.00 2.09
N LEU A 149 -16.70 -0.99 2.67
CA LEU A 149 -17.88 -0.31 2.10
C LEU A 149 -17.65 1.18 1.77
N PRO A 150 -16.96 1.99 2.59
CA PRO A 150 -16.70 3.39 2.27
C PRO A 150 -15.73 3.62 1.10
N TYR A 151 -15.12 2.55 0.59
CA TYR A 151 -14.06 2.56 -0.41
C TYR A 151 -14.39 1.73 -1.66
N SER A 152 -15.55 1.07 -1.72
CA SER A 152 -15.92 0.13 -2.80
C SER A 152 -15.78 0.76 -4.19
N ASP A 153 -16.26 2.00 -4.34
CA ASP A 153 -16.32 2.70 -5.62
C ASP A 153 -14.95 3.21 -6.11
N LYS A 154 -13.94 3.14 -5.24
CA LYS A 154 -12.56 3.59 -5.48
C LYS A 154 -11.54 2.46 -5.33
N SER A 155 -12.02 1.23 -5.19
CA SER A 155 -11.18 0.04 -5.03
C SER A 155 -10.69 -0.47 -6.38
N ALA A 156 -9.43 -0.91 -6.43
CA ALA A 156 -8.87 -1.59 -7.59
C ALA A 156 -9.11 -3.10 -7.51
N VAL A 157 -9.37 -3.72 -8.66
CA VAL A 157 -9.43 -5.19 -8.81
C VAL A 157 -8.08 -5.75 -9.22
N PHE A 158 -7.36 -5.01 -10.06
CA PHE A 158 -6.03 -5.37 -10.52
C PHE A 158 -4.98 -4.42 -9.94
N ILE A 159 -3.81 -4.97 -9.64
CA ILE A 159 -2.65 -4.16 -9.23
C ILE A 159 -2.29 -3.22 -10.37
N GLY A 160 -2.22 -1.92 -10.06
CA GLY A 160 -1.87 -0.89 -11.03
C GLY A 160 -3.05 -0.21 -11.72
N ASP A 161 -4.30 -0.58 -11.38
CA ASP A 161 -5.49 0.18 -11.77
C ASP A 161 -5.48 1.60 -11.15
N GLY A 162 -6.41 2.46 -11.59
CA GLY A 162 -6.52 3.84 -11.08
C GLY A 162 -6.97 3.95 -9.61
N GLY A 163 -7.50 2.87 -9.04
CA GLY A 163 -7.91 2.79 -7.64
C GLY A 163 -6.85 2.15 -6.73
N THR A 164 -7.10 2.13 -5.42
CA THR A 164 -6.23 1.45 -4.45
C THR A 164 -6.80 0.07 -4.13
N VAL A 165 -5.96 -0.97 -4.10
CA VAL A 165 -6.38 -2.29 -3.59
C VAL A 165 -6.65 -2.22 -2.10
N LEU A 166 -7.65 -2.95 -1.63
CA LEU A 166 -8.08 -2.92 -0.25
C LEU A 166 -7.72 -4.23 0.48
N PRO A 167 -7.46 -4.19 1.80
CA PRO A 167 -7.35 -5.40 2.60
C PRO A 167 -8.56 -6.31 2.41
N GLU A 168 -8.34 -7.61 2.15
CA GLU A 168 -9.44 -8.57 1.96
C GLU A 168 -9.96 -9.11 3.30
N LYS A 169 -9.05 -9.49 4.19
CA LYS A 169 -9.34 -10.04 5.52
C LYS A 169 -8.47 -9.39 6.58
N MET A 170 -7.76 -10.22 7.36
CA MET A 170 -6.81 -9.74 8.34
C MET A 170 -5.41 -9.77 7.74
N GLU A 171 -4.81 -8.59 7.62
CA GLU A 171 -3.45 -8.47 7.09
C GLU A 171 -2.41 -9.15 8.00
N TRP A 172 -1.48 -9.88 7.37
CA TRP A 172 -0.42 -10.64 8.03
C TRP A 172 0.51 -9.77 8.85
N ALA A 173 0.78 -8.54 8.39
CA ALA A 173 1.63 -7.58 9.08
C ALA A 173 1.09 -7.14 10.45
N GLY A 174 -0.16 -7.47 10.76
CA GLY A 174 -0.79 -7.22 12.06
C GLY A 174 -0.44 -8.26 13.12
N PHE A 175 0.37 -9.26 12.77
CA PHE A 175 0.69 -10.38 13.65
C PHE A 175 2.19 -10.63 13.69
N VAL A 176 2.63 -11.16 14.83
CA VAL A 176 3.99 -11.63 15.04
C VAL A 176 3.95 -12.99 15.70
N LEU A 177 4.97 -13.80 15.44
CA LEU A 177 4.99 -15.21 15.84
C LEU A 177 6.32 -15.53 16.51
N ASN A 178 6.28 -16.08 17.72
CA ASN A 178 7.45 -16.74 18.28
C ASN A 178 7.72 -18.01 17.46
N SER A 179 8.86 -18.05 16.78
CA SER A 179 9.26 -19.15 15.87
C SER A 179 9.22 -20.53 16.53
N ARG A 180 9.39 -20.62 17.87
CA ARG A 180 9.25 -21.88 18.61
C ARG A 180 7.88 -22.54 18.42
N LEU A 181 6.84 -21.78 18.06
CA LEU A 181 5.53 -22.35 17.72
C LEU A 181 5.56 -23.30 16.52
N VAL A 182 6.47 -23.08 15.56
CA VAL A 182 6.52 -23.88 14.33
C VAL A 182 7.49 -25.04 14.38
N TRP A 183 8.48 -25.04 15.29
CA TRP A 183 9.50 -26.11 15.35
C TRP A 183 9.70 -26.78 16.71
N ASN A 184 9.23 -26.20 17.81
CA ASN A 184 9.40 -26.82 19.12
C ASN A 184 8.26 -27.81 19.39
N GLU A 185 8.57 -29.10 19.31
CA GLU A 185 7.63 -30.20 19.58
C GLU A 185 7.58 -30.61 21.08
N ALA A 186 8.30 -29.91 21.96
CA ALA A 186 8.36 -30.23 23.39
C ALA A 186 7.05 -29.89 24.15
N GLU A 187 6.92 -30.47 25.35
CA GLU A 187 5.94 -30.10 26.37
C GLU A 187 5.97 -28.58 26.60
N GLY A 188 5.02 -27.86 26.00
CA GLY A 188 5.02 -26.40 26.00
C GLY A 188 4.36 -25.79 24.78
N ARG A 189 4.36 -26.46 23.61
CA ARG A 189 3.59 -25.97 22.46
C ARG A 189 2.09 -25.98 22.80
N PRO A 190 1.38 -24.84 22.70
CA PRO A 190 -0.04 -24.82 23.03
C PRO A 190 -0.91 -25.58 22.01
N ASP A 191 -1.93 -26.29 22.49
CA ASP A 191 -2.84 -27.08 21.64
C ASP A 191 -3.70 -26.25 20.68
N TRP A 192 -3.89 -24.97 21.01
CA TRP A 192 -4.60 -24.00 20.17
C TRP A 192 -3.81 -23.63 18.91
N VAL A 193 -2.53 -23.98 18.82
CA VAL A 193 -1.70 -23.76 17.64
C VAL A 193 -1.95 -24.90 16.65
N ARG A 194 -2.06 -24.55 15.38
CA ARG A 194 -2.17 -25.53 14.31
C ARG A 194 -0.79 -25.98 13.85
N ASP A 195 -0.66 -27.25 13.46
CA ASP A 195 0.57 -27.72 12.84
C ASP A 195 0.76 -27.06 11.47
N ILE A 196 1.89 -26.38 11.29
CA ILE A 196 2.22 -25.67 10.05
C ILE A 196 2.31 -26.59 8.84
N GLU A 197 2.66 -27.87 9.03
CA GLU A 197 2.65 -28.86 7.94
C GLU A 197 1.25 -29.10 7.39
N SER A 198 0.21 -28.90 8.21
CA SER A 198 -1.18 -29.08 7.78
C SER A 198 -1.79 -27.84 7.12
N VAL A 199 -1.12 -26.68 7.18
CA VAL A 199 -1.68 -25.41 6.70
C VAL A 199 -1.49 -25.29 5.19
N GLY A 200 -2.58 -25.05 4.46
CA GLY A 200 -2.55 -24.94 2.99
C GLY A 200 -2.36 -26.27 2.26
N VAL A 201 -2.51 -27.39 2.96
CA VAL A 201 -2.55 -28.72 2.34
C VAL A 201 -3.96 -29.00 1.84
N ASP A 202 -4.11 -29.90 0.86
CA ASP A 202 -5.40 -30.32 0.29
C ASP A 202 -6.24 -29.19 -0.35
N GLY A 203 -5.57 -28.14 -0.84
CA GLY A 203 -6.23 -27.01 -1.50
C GLY A 203 -6.93 -26.05 -0.54
N GLU A 204 -6.61 -26.11 0.76
CA GLU A 204 -7.05 -25.10 1.71
C GLU A 204 -6.55 -23.71 1.30
N GLU A 205 -7.48 -22.76 1.24
CA GLU A 205 -7.16 -21.37 0.97
C GLU A 205 -6.70 -20.66 2.25
N ILE A 206 -5.48 -20.11 2.23
CA ILE A 206 -4.90 -19.39 3.36
C ILE A 206 -5.06 -17.90 3.14
N GLU A 207 -6.13 -17.32 3.67
CA GLU A 207 -6.43 -15.89 3.44
C GLU A 207 -6.02 -14.98 4.60
N SER A 208 -5.59 -15.54 5.74
CA SER A 208 -5.23 -14.74 6.92
C SER A 208 -4.27 -15.47 7.86
N PRO A 209 -3.51 -14.76 8.70
CA PRO A 209 -2.63 -15.36 9.71
C PRO A 209 -3.39 -16.17 10.77
N LEU A 210 -4.70 -15.97 10.91
CA LEU A 210 -5.53 -16.77 11.81
C LEU A 210 -5.63 -18.24 11.37
N ALA A 211 -5.27 -18.58 10.13
CA ALA A 211 -5.16 -19.97 9.68
C ALA A 211 -4.10 -20.78 10.46
N LEU A 212 -3.16 -20.11 11.14
CA LEU A 212 -2.13 -20.73 11.98
C LEU A 212 -2.65 -21.17 13.36
N VAL A 213 -3.88 -20.82 13.72
CA VAL A 213 -4.45 -21.07 15.04
C VAL A 213 -5.81 -21.74 14.96
N LYS A 214 -6.10 -22.61 15.91
CA LYS A 214 -7.42 -23.22 16.13
C LYS A 214 -8.31 -22.36 17.02
N ASP A 215 -7.71 -21.62 17.96
CA ASP A 215 -8.41 -20.69 18.84
C ASP A 215 -7.65 -19.36 18.93
N ALA A 216 -8.20 -18.34 18.28
CA ALA A 216 -7.61 -17.00 18.21
C ALA A 216 -7.71 -16.21 19.52
N LYS A 217 -8.46 -16.68 20.53
CA LYS A 217 -8.59 -16.00 21.83
C LYS A 217 -7.30 -15.98 22.64
N PHE A 218 -6.37 -16.89 22.33
CA PHE A 218 -5.08 -16.99 23.01
C PHE A 218 -4.00 -16.09 22.40
N ILE A 219 -4.32 -15.35 21.34
CA ILE A 219 -3.39 -14.38 20.73
C ILE A 219 -3.19 -13.20 21.69
N GLU A 220 -1.93 -12.81 21.87
CA GLU A 220 -1.50 -11.79 22.82
C GLU A 220 -1.68 -10.38 22.21
N PRO A 221 -2.56 -9.53 22.75
CA PRO A 221 -2.77 -8.19 22.21
C PRO A 221 -1.63 -7.25 22.65
N LEU A 222 -0.84 -6.76 21.69
CA LEU A 222 0.31 -5.89 21.91
C LEU A 222 -0.08 -4.40 21.78
N GLY A 223 0.82 -3.50 22.18
CA GLY A 223 0.64 -2.06 21.98
C GLY A 223 -0.51 -1.48 22.80
N ASN A 224 -0.64 -1.94 24.06
CA ASN A 224 -1.76 -1.61 24.95
C ASN A 224 -3.12 -2.01 24.34
N CYS A 225 -3.20 -3.26 23.89
CA CYS A 225 -4.29 -3.81 23.09
C CYS A 225 -4.65 -2.96 21.87
N GLY A 226 -3.69 -2.81 20.97
CA GLY A 226 -3.91 -2.17 19.68
C GLY A 226 -4.22 -0.67 19.74
N ARG A 227 -4.14 -0.04 20.92
CA ARG A 227 -4.32 1.42 21.05
C ARG A 227 -3.18 2.20 20.41
N LYS A 228 -2.02 1.56 20.23
CA LYS A 228 -0.89 2.10 19.46
C LYS A 228 -0.83 1.45 18.08
N VAL A 229 -0.84 2.29 17.05
CA VAL A 229 -0.56 1.87 15.66
C VAL A 229 0.95 1.92 15.46
N MET A 230 1.58 0.77 15.24
CA MET A 230 3.03 0.63 15.06
C MET A 230 3.42 0.11 13.68
N VAL A 231 2.42 -0.36 12.91
CA VAL A 231 2.59 -0.85 11.54
C VAL A 231 1.58 -0.13 10.66
N TRP A 232 2.05 0.33 9.51
CA TRP A 232 1.21 0.98 8.50
C TRP A 232 1.19 0.14 7.24
N TRP A 233 -0.01 -0.29 6.88
CA TRP A 233 -0.28 -0.99 5.65
C TRP A 233 -0.50 0.04 4.54
N LEU A 234 0.39 -0.01 3.56
CA LEU A 234 0.37 0.82 2.38
C LEU A 234 0.70 -0.10 1.20
N ARG A 235 -0.11 -0.07 0.14
CA ARG A 235 0.22 -0.75 -1.12
C ARG A 235 0.63 0.27 -2.17
N VAL A 236 1.93 0.25 -2.46
CA VAL A 236 2.54 1.06 -3.53
C VAL A 236 3.39 0.12 -4.34
N GLU A 237 2.87 -0.28 -5.49
CA GLU A 237 3.55 -1.18 -6.40
C GLU A 237 3.59 -0.55 -7.79
N ALA A 238 4.74 -0.64 -8.44
CA ALA A 238 4.84 -0.26 -9.83
C ALA A 238 4.00 -1.21 -10.69
N ARG A 239 3.33 -0.68 -11.71
CA ARG A 239 2.66 -1.53 -12.69
C ARG A 239 3.70 -2.41 -13.38
N SER A 240 3.37 -3.68 -13.62
CA SER A 240 4.26 -4.59 -14.36
C SER A 240 4.53 -4.13 -15.80
N ASP A 241 3.62 -3.34 -16.38
CA ASP A 241 3.76 -2.70 -17.69
C ASP A 241 4.34 -1.27 -17.61
N SER A 242 4.77 -0.82 -16.42
CA SER A 242 5.35 0.51 -16.22
C SER A 242 6.65 0.61 -17.00
N LYS A 243 6.58 1.28 -18.15
CA LYS A 243 7.74 1.64 -18.95
C LYS A 243 8.10 3.08 -18.62
N PHE A 244 9.35 3.31 -18.26
CA PHE A 244 9.87 4.67 -18.22
C PHE A 244 9.63 5.34 -19.58
N PRO A 245 9.33 6.65 -19.61
CA PRO A 245 9.14 7.35 -20.87
C PRO A 245 10.32 7.09 -21.81
N PRO A 246 10.08 6.87 -23.12
CA PRO A 246 11.16 6.61 -24.07
C PRO A 246 12.24 7.70 -23.97
N ARG A 247 13.51 7.28 -23.81
CA ARG A 247 14.72 8.11 -23.60
C ARG A 247 15.06 8.48 -22.15
N TRP A 248 14.30 8.03 -21.16
CA TRP A 248 14.74 8.13 -19.77
C TRP A 248 15.74 7.00 -19.49
N ILE A 249 16.98 7.36 -19.20
CA ILE A 249 18.03 6.45 -18.74
C ILE A 249 18.23 6.75 -17.26
N ILE A 250 17.89 5.78 -16.40
CA ILE A 250 18.22 5.86 -14.97
C ILE A 250 19.53 5.11 -14.78
N ASP A 251 20.61 5.86 -14.76
CA ASP A 251 21.97 5.40 -14.46
C ASP A 251 22.61 6.54 -13.63
N PRO A 252 23.06 6.31 -12.38
CA PRO A 252 23.24 5.04 -11.65
C PRO A 252 21.95 4.50 -10.98
N PRO A 253 21.96 3.24 -10.46
CA PRO A 253 20.92 2.77 -9.56
C PRO A 253 20.73 3.77 -8.42
N LEU A 254 19.48 4.15 -8.15
CA LEU A 254 19.15 5.07 -7.07
C LEU A 254 19.74 4.54 -5.76
N GLU A 255 20.60 5.33 -5.12
CA GLU A 255 21.11 5.00 -3.79
C GLU A 255 19.93 4.90 -2.81
N ILE A 256 20.02 3.94 -1.88
CA ILE A 256 18.98 3.70 -0.86
C ILE A 256 18.73 5.02 -0.12
N THR A 257 17.54 5.59 -0.31
CA THR A 257 17.11 6.81 0.36
C THR A 257 16.92 6.50 1.85
N VAL A 258 17.88 6.88 2.70
CA VAL A 258 17.75 6.75 4.15
C VAL A 258 16.82 7.85 4.67
N PRO A 259 15.84 7.55 5.55
CA PRO A 259 14.98 8.57 6.15
C PRO A 259 15.83 9.66 6.81
N ALA A 260 15.57 10.92 6.46
CA ALA A 260 16.24 12.04 7.11
C ALA A 260 15.86 12.05 8.60
N LYS A 261 16.86 12.11 9.49
CA LYS A 261 16.64 12.15 10.96
C LYS A 261 15.79 13.34 11.41
N ARG A 262 15.64 14.36 10.56
CA ARG A 262 14.73 15.49 10.71
C ARG A 262 14.18 15.84 9.33
N SER A 263 12.90 16.18 9.27
CA SER A 263 12.36 16.82 8.08
C SER A 263 13.06 18.17 7.85
N PRO A 264 13.37 18.53 6.59
CA PRO A 264 13.87 19.87 6.27
C PRO A 264 12.80 20.96 6.44
N TRP A 265 11.56 20.56 6.72
CA TRP A 265 10.45 21.47 6.99
C TRP A 265 10.64 22.18 8.34
N PRO A 266 10.45 23.50 8.40
CA PRO A 266 10.39 24.21 9.67
C PRO A 266 9.21 23.66 10.50
N GLU A 267 9.43 23.44 11.80
CA GLU A 267 8.37 22.93 12.71
C GLU A 267 7.18 23.90 12.84
N VAL A 268 7.38 25.15 12.45
CA VAL A 268 6.35 26.18 12.41
C VAL A 268 5.93 26.39 10.96
N PRO A 269 4.63 26.20 10.61
CA PRO A 269 4.11 26.55 9.30
C PRO A 269 4.41 28.02 8.97
N PRO A 270 4.77 28.37 7.72
CA PRO A 270 4.98 29.76 7.36
C PRO A 270 3.67 30.55 7.56
N GLU A 271 3.76 31.69 8.26
CA GLU A 271 2.62 32.59 8.44
C GLU A 271 2.13 33.07 7.07
N LEU A 272 0.88 32.71 6.74
CA LEU A 272 0.23 33.23 5.54
C LEU A 272 0.02 34.74 5.68
N PRO A 273 0.24 35.54 4.61
CA PRO A 273 0.03 36.97 4.66
C PRO A 273 -1.44 37.26 5.03
N LYS A 274 -1.63 38.02 6.11
CA LYS A 274 -2.95 38.47 6.55
C LYS A 274 -3.55 39.34 5.44
N LEU A 275 -4.63 38.87 4.82
CA LEU A 275 -5.41 39.65 3.89
C LEU A 275 -6.08 40.77 4.69
N ASN A 276 -5.55 41.99 4.62
CA ASN A 276 -6.19 43.17 5.21
C ASN A 276 -7.51 43.44 4.47
N THR A 277 -8.61 42.88 4.97
CA THR A 277 -9.94 43.40 4.69
C THR A 277 -10.09 44.72 5.44
N ASN A 278 -9.80 45.84 4.77
CA ASN A 278 -10.31 47.14 5.19
C ASN A 278 -11.74 47.27 4.66
N PRO A 279 -12.77 47.30 5.52
CA PRO A 279 -14.07 47.83 5.16
C PRO A 279 -13.95 49.35 5.25
N ASP A 280 -14.13 50.04 4.13
CA ASP A 280 -14.67 51.41 4.01
C ASP A 280 -14.08 52.12 2.79
N HIS A 281 -14.82 52.06 1.68
CA HIS A 281 -15.05 53.23 0.84
C HIS A 281 -16.23 52.98 -0.09
N VAL A 282 -17.42 53.28 0.42
CA VAL A 282 -18.55 53.68 -0.43
C VAL A 282 -18.43 55.19 -0.61
N ASP A 283 -18.21 55.69 -1.83
CA ASP A 283 -18.96 56.86 -2.30
C ASP A 283 -18.90 57.12 -3.83
N LYS A 284 -20.10 57.12 -4.40
CA LYS A 284 -20.69 57.98 -5.43
C LYS A 284 -19.94 58.40 -6.71
N ARG A 285 -20.51 57.89 -7.82
CA ARG A 285 -20.82 58.53 -9.12
C ARG A 285 -20.45 60.02 -9.31
N SER A 286 -19.81 60.33 -10.43
CA SER A 286 -20.29 61.40 -11.33
C SER A 286 -19.87 61.17 -12.79
N SER A 287 -20.78 61.55 -13.68
CA SER A 287 -20.72 61.45 -15.14
C SER A 287 -20.32 62.79 -15.77
N LYS A 288 -19.48 62.81 -16.82
CA LYS A 288 -19.70 63.63 -18.04
C LYS A 288 -18.68 63.38 -19.16
N ALA A 289 -19.17 63.66 -20.36
CA ALA A 289 -18.66 63.39 -21.71
C ALA A 289 -17.45 64.25 -22.16
N GLY A 290 -16.76 63.78 -23.21
CA GLY A 290 -15.81 64.57 -24.01
C GLY A 290 -15.24 63.80 -25.22
N ARG A 291 -15.47 64.30 -26.44
CA ARG A 291 -15.27 63.69 -27.78
C ARG A 291 -13.83 63.71 -28.33
N SER A 292 -13.50 62.68 -29.14
CA SER A 292 -12.80 62.66 -30.48
C SER A 292 -11.34 63.19 -30.58
N SER A 293 -10.41 62.75 -31.46
CA SER A 293 -10.48 62.13 -32.79
C SER A 293 -9.09 61.60 -33.31
N ARG A 294 -9.15 60.67 -34.29
CA ARG A 294 -8.22 60.36 -35.43
C ARG A 294 -6.86 59.65 -35.20
N SER A 295 -6.68 58.40 -35.67
CA SER A 295 -6.29 57.88 -37.03
C SER A 295 -4.76 57.86 -37.23
N ARG A 296 -4.04 56.92 -37.85
CA ARG A 296 -4.27 55.86 -38.86
C ARG A 296 -2.92 55.13 -39.03
N HIS A 297 -2.85 53.80 -39.15
CA HIS A 297 -2.11 53.16 -40.25
C HIS A 297 -2.36 51.66 -40.36
N SER A 298 -2.48 51.23 -41.61
CA SER A 298 -2.87 49.93 -42.11
C SER A 298 -1.71 49.33 -42.91
N SER A 299 -1.51 48.02 -42.84
CA SER A 299 -1.17 47.25 -44.05
C SER A 299 -1.60 45.79 -43.92
N ARG A 300 -2.22 45.31 -45.00
CA ARG A 300 -2.73 43.97 -45.27
C ARG A 300 -1.60 43.04 -45.73
N SER A 301 -1.71 41.73 -45.47
CA SER A 301 -1.83 40.76 -46.58
C SER A 301 -2.52 39.45 -46.13
N ARG A 302 -3.42 38.96 -46.98
CA ARG A 302 -4.18 37.70 -46.90
C ARG A 302 -3.54 36.68 -47.85
N ARG A 303 -3.60 35.39 -47.51
CA ARG A 303 -3.89 34.24 -48.42
C ARG A 303 -4.17 33.00 -47.53
N LYS A 304 -5.43 32.59 -47.32
CA LYS A 304 -6.40 31.83 -48.14
C LYS A 304 -6.28 30.30 -47.90
N ARG A 305 -7.25 29.78 -47.12
CA ARG A 305 -7.64 28.37 -46.94
C ARG A 305 -8.10 27.76 -48.26
N ASP A 306 -7.84 26.47 -48.45
CA ASP A 306 -8.73 25.59 -49.20
C ASP A 306 -8.91 24.26 -48.46
N SER A 307 -10.17 23.88 -48.33
CA SER A 307 -10.69 22.64 -47.74
C SER A 307 -11.18 21.75 -48.89
N ARG A 308 -10.77 20.47 -48.93
CA ARG A 308 -11.38 19.47 -49.80
C ARG A 308 -12.15 18.46 -48.97
N VAL A 309 -13.44 18.39 -49.28
CA VAL A 309 -14.46 17.47 -48.77
C VAL A 309 -14.44 16.19 -49.62
N VAL A 310 -14.68 15.07 -48.92
CA VAL A 310 -14.89 13.70 -49.39
C VAL A 310 -16.23 13.59 -50.14
N ASN A 311 -16.29 12.77 -51.19
CA ASN A 311 -17.56 12.18 -51.64
C ASN A 311 -17.33 10.73 -52.08
N GLU A 312 -18.13 9.83 -51.50
CA GLU A 312 -18.30 8.42 -51.84
C GLU A 312 -19.36 8.22 -52.94
N HIS A 313 -19.16 7.22 -53.81
CA HIS A 313 -20.18 6.36 -54.42
C HIS A 313 -19.47 5.05 -54.81
N VAL A 314 -19.67 3.92 -54.10
CA VAL A 314 -20.75 2.91 -54.16
C VAL A 314 -20.67 1.97 -55.39
N SER A 315 -20.88 0.66 -55.11
CA SER A 315 -21.13 -0.53 -55.96
C SER A 315 -19.90 -1.44 -56.16
N GLY A 316 -19.87 -2.74 -55.87
CA GLY A 316 -20.85 -3.71 -55.34
C GLY A 316 -20.30 -5.15 -55.40
N VAL A 317 -20.69 -5.98 -54.41
CA VAL A 317 -21.06 -7.41 -54.45
C VAL A 317 -20.10 -8.49 -55.05
N SER A 318 -19.66 -9.43 -54.20
CA SER A 318 -19.91 -10.91 -54.26
C SER A 318 -19.02 -11.64 -53.22
N GLN A 319 -19.58 -12.31 -52.19
CA GLN A 319 -19.88 -13.76 -52.08
C GLN A 319 -18.65 -14.68 -52.31
N SER A 320 -18.03 -15.24 -51.27
CA SER A 320 -18.34 -16.51 -50.56
C SER A 320 -17.89 -17.80 -51.28
N GLN A 321 -16.93 -18.52 -50.67
CA GLN A 321 -16.76 -19.99 -50.57
C GLN A 321 -15.39 -20.23 -49.90
N ALA A 322 -15.29 -20.84 -48.71
CA ALA A 322 -15.47 -22.25 -48.36
C ALA A 322 -14.52 -23.20 -49.11
N GLN A 323 -13.39 -23.48 -48.48
CA GLN A 323 -12.80 -24.82 -48.29
C GLN A 323 -11.81 -24.77 -47.12
#